data_AF-A0A1I8H2N5-F1
#
_entry.id   AF-A0A1I8H2N5-F1
#
_cell.length_a   1.000
_cell.length_b   1.000
_cell.length_c   1.000
_cell.angle_alpha   90.00
_cell.angle_beta   90.00
_cell.angle_gamma   90.00
#
_symmetry.space_group_name_H-M   'P 1'
#
loop_
_entity.id
_entity.type
_entity.pdbx_description
1 polymer ?
#
loop_
_entity_poly.entity_id
_entity_poly.type
_entity_poly.pdbx_seq_one_letter_code
_entity_poly.pdbx_strand_id
1 'polypeptide(L)'
;ALASCSRFINSSGPVLLDPTVSSLIISEPSSASIQDCLLSCWSRRCAAVSLLRASRVCQLLFVEDASRTAGPPGRHAWRSLGSEAGVEVWKAVDIDSVIDSRRLNITKEFSNSSSGRSGSIQQLTVELTGCYRIEARGAAGGSNSFADTAGGSGASMSGRFNLTAGVRLSVLVGQAGGPAVDGNCGGGGGGGSFVFVGGVGGRLLVAAGGGGGASLSRNGK
;
A
#
# COMPACT_ATOMS: atom_id res chain seq x y z
N ALA A 1 47.14 1.14 3.37
CA ALA A 1 46.10 1.93 2.68
C ALA A 1 44.75 1.37 3.08
N LEU A 2 43.98 2.10 3.88
CA LEU A 2 42.74 1.65 4.53
C LEU A 2 41.64 1.39 3.51
N ALA A 3 41.24 0.13 3.37
CA ALA A 3 40.08 -0.27 2.62
C ALA A 3 38.80 0.27 3.29
N SER A 4 38.11 1.17 2.57
CA SER A 4 36.65 1.32 2.48
C SER A 4 35.82 0.99 3.75
N CYS A 5 35.79 1.91 4.71
CA CYS A 5 34.75 2.00 5.75
C CYS A 5 33.82 3.21 5.51
N SER A 6 33.74 3.72 4.29
CA SER A 6 32.84 4.83 3.96
C SER A 6 31.44 4.29 3.67
N ARG A 7 30.54 4.37 4.66
CA ARG A 7 29.10 4.09 4.51
C ARG A 7 28.45 4.91 3.38
N PHE A 8 29.03 6.06 3.05
CA PHE A 8 28.53 6.99 2.06
C PHE A 8 29.46 7.08 0.84
N ILE A 9 28.86 7.17 -0.34
CA ILE A 9 29.52 7.37 -1.63
C ILE A 9 29.01 8.65 -2.28
N ASN A 10 29.88 9.32 -3.02
CA ASN A 10 29.52 10.53 -3.78
C ASN A 10 28.56 10.17 -4.92
N SER A 11 27.50 10.95 -5.09
CA SER A 11 26.49 10.78 -6.13
C SER A 11 26.64 11.86 -7.19
N SER A 12 26.63 11.46 -8.47
CA SER A 12 26.68 12.37 -9.62
C SER A 12 25.36 13.10 -9.90
N GLY A 13 24.29 12.78 -9.18
CA GLY A 13 22.98 13.36 -9.36
C GLY A 13 22.12 13.36 -8.09
N PRO A 14 20.96 14.03 -8.15
CA PRO A 14 20.07 14.16 -7.00
C PRO A 14 19.48 12.81 -6.60
N VAL A 15 19.15 12.69 -5.31
CA VAL A 15 18.34 11.56 -4.83
C VAL A 15 16.88 11.94 -4.95
N LEU A 16 16.14 11.21 -5.77
CA LEU A 16 14.71 11.38 -5.98
C LEU A 16 13.94 10.31 -5.20
N LEU A 17 12.97 10.74 -4.41
CA LEU A 17 12.04 9.85 -3.72
C LEU A 17 10.63 10.15 -4.14
N ASP A 18 9.90 9.09 -4.45
CA ASP A 18 8.49 9.13 -4.75
C ASP A 18 7.65 8.93 -3.46
N PRO A 19 6.35 9.28 -3.46
CA PRO A 19 5.52 9.20 -2.25
C PRO A 19 5.33 7.79 -1.67
N THR A 20 5.67 6.72 -2.39
CA THR A 20 5.61 5.34 -1.85
C THR A 20 6.58 5.12 -0.70
N VAL A 21 7.56 6.02 -0.53
CA VAL A 21 8.58 5.95 0.53
C VAL A 21 8.32 7.07 1.53
N SER A 22 8.16 6.73 2.81
CA SER A 22 8.13 7.76 3.86
C SER A 22 9.52 8.37 3.98
N SER A 23 9.60 9.69 3.85
CA SER A 23 10.87 10.39 3.90
C SER A 23 10.76 11.78 4.52
N LEU A 24 11.88 12.26 5.04
CA LEU A 24 12.03 13.58 5.63
C LEU A 24 13.39 14.17 5.28
N ILE A 25 13.41 15.45 4.92
CA ILE A 25 14.65 16.22 4.80
C ILE A 25 14.72 17.18 5.98
N ILE A 26 15.81 17.12 6.74
CA ILE A 26 16.13 18.07 7.81
C ILE A 26 17.29 18.94 7.35
N SER A 27 17.14 20.26 7.44
CA SER A 27 18.23 21.21 7.20
C SER A 27 18.86 21.62 8.53
N GLU A 28 20.17 21.44 8.65
CA GLU A 28 20.95 21.83 9.83
C GLU A 28 21.89 22.99 9.45
N PRO A 29 21.69 24.18 10.05
CA PRO A 29 22.57 25.32 9.82
C PRO A 29 23.75 25.29 10.78
N SER A 30 24.83 24.54 10.50
CA SER A 30 26.08 24.61 11.30
C SER A 30 27.18 23.59 10.93
N SER A 31 27.27 23.08 9.71
CA SER A 31 28.38 22.18 9.35
C SER A 31 29.50 22.95 8.64
N ALA A 32 30.69 22.96 9.23
CA ALA A 32 31.86 23.59 8.63
C ALA A 32 32.36 22.84 7.39
N SER A 33 32.07 21.53 7.31
CA SER A 33 32.55 20.64 6.25
C SER A 33 31.54 19.54 5.91
N ILE A 34 31.72 18.92 4.74
CA ILE A 34 30.95 17.73 4.35
C ILE A 34 31.16 16.56 5.31
N GLN A 35 32.36 16.42 5.89
CA GLN A 35 32.66 15.40 6.91
C GLN A 35 31.74 15.53 8.14
N ASP A 36 31.49 16.75 8.62
CA ASP A 36 30.61 16.96 9.77
C ASP A 36 29.17 16.51 9.46
N CYS A 37 28.70 16.79 8.24
CA CYS A 37 27.38 16.36 7.80
C CYS A 37 27.28 14.84 7.66
N LEU A 38 28.32 14.20 7.14
CA LEU A 38 28.39 12.74 7.04
C LEU A 38 28.38 12.09 8.43
N LEU A 39 29.06 12.67 9.41
CA LEU A 39 29.05 12.20 10.80
C LEU A 39 27.70 12.41 11.50
N SER A 40 27.09 13.59 11.33
CA SER A 40 25.71 13.85 11.80
C SER A 40 24.75 12.83 11.18
N CYS A 41 24.90 12.57 9.88
CA CYS A 41 24.06 11.61 9.20
C CYS A 41 24.24 10.17 9.68
N TRP A 42 25.49 9.78 9.89
CA TRP A 42 25.83 8.45 10.36
C TRP A 42 25.22 8.17 11.73
N SER A 43 25.35 9.12 12.67
CA SER A 43 24.81 9.00 14.04
C SER A 43 23.28 8.92 14.08
N ARG A 44 22.60 9.64 13.17
CA ARG A 44 21.13 9.68 13.09
C ARG A 44 20.56 8.66 12.10
N ARG A 45 21.41 7.86 11.45
CA ARG A 45 21.07 6.88 10.42
C ARG A 45 20.29 7.46 9.23
N CYS A 46 20.64 8.64 8.73
CA CYS A 46 20.08 9.07 7.45
C CYS A 46 20.65 8.27 6.26
N ALA A 47 19.90 8.33 5.16
CA ALA A 47 20.17 7.60 3.93
C ALA A 47 21.02 8.42 2.95
N ALA A 48 20.89 9.75 2.95
CA ALA A 48 21.73 10.62 2.15
C ALA A 48 21.94 11.99 2.80
N VAL A 49 22.97 12.69 2.32
CA VAL A 49 23.38 14.03 2.74
C VAL A 49 23.59 14.88 1.51
N SER A 50 23.22 16.15 1.58
CA SER A 50 23.72 17.14 0.64
C SER A 50 24.24 18.39 1.35
N LEU A 51 25.25 19.02 0.77
CA LEU A 51 25.85 20.25 1.27
C LEU A 51 25.72 21.35 0.22
N LEU A 52 24.96 22.40 0.57
CA LEU A 52 24.90 23.63 -0.22
C LEU A 52 26.10 24.50 0.17
N ARG A 53 27.13 24.55 -0.68
CA ARG A 53 28.35 25.33 -0.40
C ARG A 53 28.07 26.83 -0.26
N ALA A 54 27.12 27.36 -1.02
CA ALA A 54 26.77 28.78 -1.01
C ALA A 54 26.18 29.24 0.33
N SER A 55 25.36 28.40 0.97
CA SER A 55 24.65 28.73 2.22
C SER A 55 25.22 28.00 3.46
N ARG A 56 26.19 27.09 3.28
CA ARG A 56 26.74 26.21 4.33
C ARG A 56 25.67 25.43 5.10
N VAL A 57 24.60 25.07 4.40
CA VAL A 57 23.50 24.28 4.95
C VAL A 57 23.68 22.83 4.57
N CYS A 58 23.57 21.94 5.57
CA CYS A 58 23.51 20.51 5.32
C CYS A 58 22.08 20.01 5.38
N GLN A 59 21.69 19.28 4.35
CA GLN A 59 20.40 18.62 4.26
C GLN A 59 20.60 17.12 4.45
N LEU A 60 19.93 16.58 5.47
CA LEU A 60 19.95 15.16 5.83
C LEU A 60 18.66 14.52 5.37
N LEU A 61 18.75 13.48 4.55
CA LEU A 61 17.59 12.74 4.03
C LEU A 61 17.38 11.45 4.82
N PHE A 62 16.28 11.39 5.54
CA PHE A 62 15.82 10.22 6.26
C PHE A 62 14.81 9.46 5.40
N VAL A 63 15.03 8.15 5.25
CA VAL A 63 14.03 7.21 4.76
C VAL A 63 13.49 6.49 5.97
N GLU A 64 12.18 6.46 6.15
CA GLU A 64 11.53 5.82 7.30
C GLU A 64 10.83 4.52 6.89
N ASP A 65 10.72 3.61 7.86
CA ASP A 65 9.99 2.36 7.66
C ASP A 65 8.49 2.59 7.91
N ALA A 66 7.78 3.00 6.85
CA ALA A 66 6.35 3.26 6.89
C ALA A 66 5.52 2.00 7.22
N SER A 67 6.09 0.80 7.03
CA SER A 67 5.40 -0.46 7.34
C SER A 67 5.15 -0.67 8.84
N ARG A 68 5.93 0.01 9.71
CA ARG A 68 5.81 -0.11 11.17
C ARG A 68 4.87 0.90 11.78
N THR A 69 4.90 2.14 11.29
CA THR A 69 4.07 3.25 11.79
C THR A 69 3.79 4.21 10.66
N ALA A 70 2.51 4.54 10.43
CA ALA A 70 2.14 5.59 9.50
C ALA A 70 2.83 6.91 9.94
N GLY A 71 3.70 7.43 9.08
CA GLY A 71 4.39 8.69 9.35
C GLY A 71 3.40 9.85 9.49
N PRO A 72 3.74 10.93 10.20
CA PRO A 72 2.88 12.12 10.27
C PRO A 72 2.59 12.71 8.88
N PRO A 73 1.55 13.56 8.75
CA PRO A 73 1.18 14.17 7.48
C PRO A 73 2.37 14.84 6.77
N GLY A 74 2.49 14.65 5.46
CA GLY A 74 3.54 15.24 4.64
C GLY A 74 4.85 14.46 4.55
N ARG A 75 4.97 13.28 5.19
CA ARG A 75 6.13 12.39 5.02
C ARG A 75 6.13 11.59 3.71
N HIS A 76 4.97 11.43 3.11
CA HIS A 76 4.80 10.78 1.82
C HIS A 76 4.54 11.81 0.72
N ALA A 77 5.62 12.31 0.14
CA ALA A 77 5.59 13.31 -0.91
C ALA A 77 6.78 13.11 -1.84
N TRP A 78 6.69 13.69 -3.03
CA TRP A 78 7.85 13.80 -3.90
C TRP A 78 8.94 14.61 -3.19
N ARG A 79 10.17 14.07 -3.17
CA ARG A 79 11.33 14.76 -2.64
C ARG A 79 12.51 14.65 -3.58
N SER A 80 13.29 15.71 -3.64
CA SER A 80 14.58 15.75 -4.30
C SER A 80 15.63 16.29 -3.33
N LEU A 81 16.72 15.55 -3.15
CA LEU A 81 17.89 16.02 -2.41
C LEU A 81 19.01 16.34 -3.42
N GLY A 82 19.51 17.58 -3.40
CA GLY A 82 20.62 18.01 -4.26
C GLY A 82 20.25 18.28 -5.73
N SER A 83 19.03 18.74 -5.99
CA SER A 83 18.61 19.22 -7.31
C SER A 83 19.15 20.60 -7.68
N GLU A 84 19.78 21.30 -6.73
CA GLU A 84 20.32 22.65 -6.92
C GLU A 84 21.75 22.62 -7.51
N ALA A 85 22.10 23.65 -8.27
CA ALA A 85 23.42 23.75 -8.89
C ALA A 85 24.53 23.94 -7.85
N GLY A 86 25.62 23.15 -7.99
CA GLY A 86 26.78 23.25 -7.10
C GLY A 86 26.61 22.55 -5.74
N VAL A 87 25.57 21.72 -5.58
CA VAL A 87 25.36 20.90 -4.39
C VAL A 87 26.11 19.56 -4.52
N GLU A 88 26.87 19.22 -3.49
CA GLU A 88 27.48 17.89 -3.38
C GLU A 88 26.54 16.94 -2.65
N VAL A 89 26.31 15.75 -3.21
CA VAL A 89 25.39 14.75 -2.67
C VAL A 89 26.16 13.49 -2.33
N TRP A 90 25.94 12.97 -1.12
CA TRP A 90 26.52 11.73 -0.64
C TRP A 90 25.40 10.79 -0.20
N LYS A 91 25.35 9.59 -0.77
CA LYS A 91 24.32 8.59 -0.50
C LYS A 91 24.91 7.38 0.20
N ALA A 92 24.15 6.75 1.09
CA ALA A 92 24.57 5.50 1.70
C ALA A 92 24.72 4.43 0.60
N VAL A 93 25.70 3.54 0.73
CA VAL A 93 25.96 2.47 -0.26
C VAL A 93 24.74 1.56 -0.43
N ASP A 94 23.95 1.40 0.63
CA ASP A 94 22.73 0.59 0.70
C ASP A 94 21.45 1.41 0.53
N ILE A 95 21.50 2.65 0.01
CA ILE A 95 20.30 3.50 -0.10
C ILE A 95 19.19 2.86 -0.93
N ASP A 96 19.52 2.22 -2.04
CA ASP A 96 18.54 1.64 -2.96
C ASP A 96 17.82 0.45 -2.29
N SER A 97 18.56 -0.41 -1.56
CA SER A 97 17.97 -1.51 -0.80
C SER A 97 17.16 -1.01 0.40
N VAL A 98 17.58 0.07 1.06
CA VAL A 98 16.80 0.73 2.12
C VAL A 98 15.50 1.32 1.59
N ILE A 99 15.52 1.92 0.40
CA ILE A 99 14.31 2.44 -0.26
C ILE A 99 13.37 1.29 -0.61
N ASP A 100 13.87 0.28 -1.33
CA ASP A 100 13.04 -0.82 -1.82
C ASP A 100 12.44 -1.65 -0.68
N SER A 101 13.18 -1.87 0.41
CA SER A 101 12.67 -2.57 1.60
C SER A 101 11.63 -1.78 2.39
N ARG A 102 11.54 -0.47 2.21
CA ARG A 102 10.63 0.43 2.93
C ARG A 102 9.53 1.03 2.06
N ARG A 103 9.51 0.69 0.77
CA ARG A 103 8.45 1.09 -0.16
C ARG A 103 7.13 0.48 0.26
N LEU A 104 6.10 1.32 0.31
CA LEU A 104 4.75 0.87 0.57
C LEU A 104 4.23 0.06 -0.62
N ASN A 105 3.75 -1.15 -0.32
CA ASN A 105 2.94 -1.89 -1.27
C ASN A 105 1.54 -1.28 -1.31
N ILE A 106 1.29 -0.43 -2.31
CA ILE A 106 0.02 0.27 -2.52
C ILE A 106 -1.09 -0.70 -2.92
N THR A 107 -0.76 -1.84 -3.53
CA THR A 107 -1.72 -2.88 -3.87
C THR A 107 -1.96 -3.76 -2.66
N LYS A 108 -3.19 -3.72 -2.13
CA LYS A 108 -3.65 -4.58 -1.04
C LYS A 108 -4.76 -5.49 -1.56
N GLU A 109 -4.58 -6.79 -1.37
CA GLU A 109 -5.56 -7.80 -1.70
C GLU A 109 -6.25 -8.30 -0.43
N PHE A 110 -7.57 -8.40 -0.48
CA PHE A 110 -8.40 -8.88 0.61
C PHE A 110 -9.14 -10.13 0.14
N SER A 111 -9.00 -11.20 0.92
CA SER A 111 -9.71 -12.45 0.68
C SER A 111 -10.83 -12.64 1.69
N ASN A 112 -11.73 -13.54 1.37
CA ASN A 112 -12.85 -13.90 2.22
C ASN A 112 -12.35 -14.50 3.56
N SER A 113 -12.96 -14.11 4.68
CA SER A 113 -12.47 -14.51 6.01
C SER A 113 -13.03 -15.85 6.53
N SER A 114 -13.95 -16.49 5.80
CA SER A 114 -14.63 -17.74 6.21
C SER A 114 -15.30 -18.41 5.01
N SER A 115 -16.47 -19.02 5.15
CA SER A 115 -17.31 -19.54 4.06
C SER A 115 -18.80 -19.50 4.45
N GLY A 116 -19.69 -19.62 3.47
CA GLY A 116 -21.14 -19.61 3.71
C GLY A 116 -21.64 -18.27 4.27
N ARG A 117 -22.36 -18.29 5.40
CA ARG A 117 -22.97 -17.08 6.01
C ARG A 117 -22.06 -16.29 6.94
N SER A 118 -20.89 -16.82 7.27
CA SER A 118 -19.98 -16.23 8.27
C SER A 118 -18.92 -15.38 7.59
N GLY A 119 -18.55 -14.25 8.20
CA GLY A 119 -17.51 -13.37 7.68
C GLY A 119 -17.21 -12.21 8.61
N SER A 120 -16.09 -11.53 8.37
CA SER A 120 -15.69 -10.33 9.11
C SER A 120 -15.33 -9.19 8.16
N ILE A 121 -15.52 -7.97 8.65
CA ILE A 121 -15.06 -6.76 7.96
C ILE A 121 -13.57 -6.61 8.20
N GLN A 122 -12.81 -6.45 7.13
CA GLN A 122 -11.38 -6.14 7.16
C GLN A 122 -11.20 -4.63 7.05
N GLN A 123 -10.18 -4.09 7.72
CA GLN A 123 -9.92 -2.65 7.73
C GLN A 123 -8.57 -2.34 7.07
N LEU A 124 -8.55 -1.27 6.28
CA LEU A 124 -7.35 -0.70 5.70
C LEU A 124 -7.29 0.79 6.00
N THR A 125 -6.21 1.24 6.62
CA THR A 125 -5.94 2.68 6.71
C THR A 125 -5.15 3.09 5.49
N VAL A 126 -5.64 4.10 4.77
CA VAL A 126 -4.94 4.68 3.62
C VAL A 126 -3.70 5.42 4.13
N GLU A 127 -2.52 5.05 3.68
CA GLU A 127 -1.26 5.66 4.14
C GLU A 127 -0.85 6.86 3.26
N LEU A 128 -1.31 6.90 2.01
CA LEU A 128 -0.96 7.92 1.02
C LEU A 128 -2.21 8.62 0.51
N THR A 129 -2.17 9.95 0.44
CA THR A 129 -3.22 10.67 -0.30
C THR A 129 -3.00 10.46 -1.79
N GLY A 130 -4.03 10.02 -2.52
CA GLY A 130 -3.91 9.75 -3.95
C GLY A 130 -5.19 9.25 -4.59
N CYS A 131 -5.12 8.99 -5.90
CA CYS A 131 -6.20 8.37 -6.67
C CYS A 131 -6.00 6.85 -6.68
N TYR A 132 -6.87 6.13 -5.97
CA TYR A 132 -6.83 4.69 -5.84
C TYR A 132 -7.81 4.03 -6.79
N ARG A 133 -7.37 2.96 -7.47
CA ARG A 133 -8.29 2.04 -8.14
C ARG A 133 -8.71 0.96 -7.16
N ILE A 134 -10.00 0.86 -6.91
CA ILE A 134 -10.59 -0.20 -6.07
C ILE A 134 -11.29 -1.17 -7.00
N GLU A 135 -11.01 -2.46 -6.85
CA GLU A 135 -11.66 -3.56 -7.56
C GLU A 135 -12.30 -4.49 -6.52
N ALA A 136 -13.57 -4.83 -6.74
CA ALA A 136 -14.31 -5.78 -5.91
C ALA A 136 -14.87 -6.89 -6.80
N ARG A 137 -14.82 -8.12 -6.30
CA ARG A 137 -15.39 -9.30 -6.94
C ARG A 137 -16.32 -9.98 -5.95
N GLY A 138 -17.58 -10.16 -6.31
CA GLY A 138 -18.52 -10.96 -5.55
C GLY A 138 -18.12 -12.44 -5.61
N ALA A 139 -18.54 -13.20 -4.61
CA ALA A 139 -18.25 -14.62 -4.57
C ALA A 139 -19.19 -15.42 -5.47
N ALA A 140 -18.74 -16.60 -5.90
CA ALA A 140 -19.55 -17.53 -6.66
C ALA A 140 -20.66 -18.15 -5.81
N GLY A 141 -21.78 -18.49 -6.45
CA GLY A 141 -22.79 -19.36 -5.86
C GLY A 141 -22.30 -20.80 -5.74
N GLY A 142 -23.00 -21.58 -4.92
CA GLY A 142 -22.74 -23.00 -4.75
C GLY A 142 -23.26 -23.83 -5.92
N SER A 143 -22.49 -24.85 -6.28
CA SER A 143 -22.85 -25.83 -7.31
C SER A 143 -23.77 -26.92 -6.75
N ASN A 144 -24.46 -27.64 -7.63
CA ASN A 144 -25.19 -28.84 -7.29
C ASN A 144 -24.56 -30.03 -8.03
N SER A 145 -23.82 -30.84 -7.28
CA SER A 145 -23.10 -32.02 -7.78
C SER A 145 -24.00 -33.23 -8.05
N PHE A 146 -25.26 -33.24 -7.60
CA PHE A 146 -26.21 -34.30 -7.92
C PHE A 146 -26.79 -34.16 -9.33
N ALA A 147 -26.60 -32.99 -9.95
CA ALA A 147 -27.14 -32.65 -11.26
C ALA A 147 -26.11 -32.02 -12.21
N ASP A 148 -24.82 -32.03 -11.83
CA ASP A 148 -23.73 -31.40 -12.56
C ASP A 148 -24.00 -29.95 -13.00
N THR A 149 -24.69 -29.18 -12.14
CA THR A 149 -24.97 -27.77 -12.39
C THR A 149 -24.07 -26.86 -11.57
N ALA A 150 -23.51 -25.84 -12.23
CA ALA A 150 -22.56 -24.92 -11.62
C ALA A 150 -23.25 -23.73 -10.95
N GLY A 151 -22.71 -23.27 -9.83
CA GLY A 151 -23.08 -21.99 -9.24
C GLY A 151 -22.73 -20.82 -10.15
N GLY A 152 -23.47 -19.72 -10.03
CA GLY A 152 -23.27 -18.51 -10.81
C GLY A 152 -21.97 -17.81 -10.40
N SER A 153 -21.32 -17.16 -11.36
CA SER A 153 -20.17 -16.29 -11.09
C SER A 153 -20.62 -15.04 -10.35
N GLY A 154 -19.82 -14.58 -9.37
CA GLY A 154 -20.03 -13.26 -8.79
C GLY A 154 -19.72 -12.14 -9.78
N ALA A 155 -20.37 -11.00 -9.61
CA ALA A 155 -20.10 -9.80 -10.39
C ALA A 155 -18.72 -9.23 -10.05
N SER A 156 -18.15 -8.44 -10.95
CA SER A 156 -16.95 -7.64 -10.68
C SER A 156 -17.23 -6.17 -10.96
N MET A 157 -16.69 -5.30 -10.13
CA MET A 157 -16.79 -3.85 -10.30
C MET A 157 -15.46 -3.20 -9.93
N SER A 158 -15.08 -2.16 -10.67
CA SER A 158 -13.94 -1.33 -10.29
C SER A 158 -14.24 0.16 -10.48
N GLY A 159 -13.58 0.98 -9.67
CA GLY A 159 -13.73 2.44 -9.71
C GLY A 159 -12.46 3.14 -9.26
N ARG A 160 -12.32 4.42 -9.62
CA ARG A 160 -11.21 5.28 -9.18
C ARG A 160 -11.72 6.30 -8.16
N PHE A 161 -11.03 6.41 -7.03
CA PHE A 161 -11.43 7.27 -5.92
C PHE A 161 -10.23 8.04 -5.38
N ASN A 162 -10.41 9.35 -5.16
CA ASN A 162 -9.45 10.13 -4.40
C ASN A 162 -9.64 9.83 -2.91
N LEU A 163 -8.59 9.27 -2.30
CA LEU A 163 -8.54 8.95 -0.88
C LEU A 163 -7.45 9.79 -0.22
N THR A 164 -7.72 10.22 1.00
CA THR A 164 -6.77 10.97 1.83
C THR A 164 -6.09 10.04 2.81
N ALA A 165 -4.80 10.25 3.07
CA ALA A 165 -4.08 9.55 4.12
C ALA A 165 -4.82 9.65 5.47
N GLY A 166 -4.82 8.56 6.24
CA GLY A 166 -5.54 8.41 7.50
C GLY A 166 -7.00 7.95 7.35
N VAL A 167 -7.59 8.01 6.15
CA VAL A 167 -8.95 7.48 5.91
C VAL A 167 -8.94 5.96 6.14
N ARG A 168 -9.92 5.47 6.89
CA ARG A 168 -10.15 4.03 7.09
C ARG A 168 -11.17 3.51 6.09
N LEU A 169 -10.74 2.54 5.29
CA LEU A 169 -11.60 1.72 4.46
C LEU A 169 -12.02 0.48 5.25
N SER A 170 -13.30 0.14 5.13
CA SER A 170 -13.85 -1.15 5.52
C SER A 170 -14.11 -1.96 4.26
N VAL A 171 -13.60 -3.18 4.25
CA VAL A 171 -13.65 -4.13 3.14
C VAL A 171 -14.38 -5.38 3.61
N LEU A 172 -15.51 -5.67 2.97
CA LEU A 172 -16.24 -6.91 3.17
C LEU A 172 -16.10 -7.73 1.89
N VAL A 173 -15.53 -8.92 2.01
CA VAL A 173 -15.34 -9.84 0.88
C VAL A 173 -16.40 -10.93 0.96
N GLY A 174 -17.14 -11.09 -0.13
CA GLY A 174 -18.19 -12.09 -0.26
C GLY A 174 -17.67 -13.51 -0.06
N GLN A 175 -18.54 -14.37 0.44
CA GLN A 175 -18.24 -15.78 0.69
C GLN A 175 -18.86 -16.66 -0.38
N ALA A 176 -18.16 -17.72 -0.78
CA ALA A 176 -18.73 -18.69 -1.72
C ALA A 176 -19.98 -19.35 -1.13
N GLY A 177 -21.00 -19.52 -1.96
CA GLY A 177 -22.21 -20.25 -1.61
C GLY A 177 -21.89 -21.73 -1.33
N GLY A 178 -22.56 -22.31 -0.33
CA GLY A 178 -22.40 -23.73 -0.03
C GLY A 178 -22.98 -24.62 -1.15
N PRO A 179 -22.39 -25.79 -1.43
CA PRO A 179 -22.95 -26.70 -2.41
C PRO A 179 -24.31 -27.26 -1.96
N ALA A 180 -25.10 -27.78 -2.91
CA ALA A 180 -26.26 -28.58 -2.56
C ALA A 180 -25.83 -29.79 -1.70
N VAL A 181 -26.55 -30.05 -0.62
CA VAL A 181 -26.27 -31.14 0.33
C VAL A 181 -27.07 -32.41 0.04
N ASP A 182 -28.14 -32.29 -0.74
CA ASP A 182 -28.96 -33.40 -1.23
C ASP A 182 -29.60 -33.05 -2.59
N GLY A 183 -30.25 -34.03 -3.21
CA GLY A 183 -30.92 -33.85 -4.49
C GLY A 183 -32.13 -32.92 -4.46
N ASN A 184 -32.69 -32.60 -3.29
CA ASN A 184 -33.90 -31.79 -3.16
C ASN A 184 -33.60 -30.32 -2.80
N CYS A 185 -32.33 -29.95 -2.64
CA CYS A 185 -31.90 -28.58 -2.38
C CYS A 185 -31.06 -27.99 -3.52
N GLY A 186 -31.07 -26.66 -3.61
CA GLY A 186 -30.14 -25.91 -4.44
C GLY A 186 -28.84 -25.60 -3.69
N GLY A 187 -27.82 -25.18 -4.43
CA GLY A 187 -26.66 -24.52 -3.85
C GLY A 187 -27.05 -23.16 -3.26
N GLY A 188 -26.30 -22.71 -2.25
CA GLY A 188 -26.47 -21.38 -1.68
C GLY A 188 -26.00 -20.28 -2.64
N GLY A 189 -26.57 -19.07 -2.53
CA GLY A 189 -26.04 -17.90 -3.22
C GLY A 189 -24.67 -17.49 -2.67
N GLY A 190 -23.83 -16.91 -3.52
CA GLY A 190 -22.58 -16.27 -3.15
C GLY A 190 -22.82 -14.91 -2.50
N GLY A 191 -21.94 -14.52 -1.58
CA GLY A 191 -21.95 -13.20 -0.96
C GLY A 191 -21.43 -12.10 -1.88
N GLY A 192 -21.96 -10.89 -1.72
CA GLY A 192 -21.41 -9.69 -2.36
C GLY A 192 -20.16 -9.17 -1.66
N SER A 193 -19.35 -8.42 -2.39
CA SER A 193 -18.17 -7.72 -1.88
C SER A 193 -18.39 -6.21 -1.89
N PHE A 194 -17.98 -5.53 -0.82
CA PHE A 194 -18.24 -4.12 -0.59
C PHE A 194 -17.00 -3.42 -0.04
N VAL A 195 -16.74 -2.21 -0.53
CA VAL A 195 -15.71 -1.32 0.00
C VAL A 195 -16.35 0.02 0.34
N PHE A 196 -16.20 0.46 1.58
CA PHE A 196 -16.81 1.70 2.07
C PHE A 196 -15.87 2.43 3.03
N VAL A 197 -16.02 3.75 3.11
CA VAL A 197 -15.26 4.60 4.03
C VAL A 197 -15.93 4.63 5.40
N GLY A 198 -15.18 4.38 6.47
CA GLY A 198 -15.69 4.36 7.84
C GLY A 198 -16.30 3.02 8.25
N GLY A 199 -17.24 3.05 9.20
CA GLY A 199 -17.94 1.87 9.71
C GLY A 199 -19.21 1.50 8.91
N VAL A 200 -20.01 0.58 9.46
CA VAL A 200 -21.31 0.20 8.88
C VAL A 200 -22.19 1.45 8.72
N GLY A 201 -22.79 1.63 7.54
CA GLY A 201 -23.52 2.85 7.17
C GLY A 201 -22.65 4.00 6.63
N GLY A 202 -21.34 3.76 6.48
CA GLY A 202 -20.40 4.68 5.85
C GLY A 202 -20.61 4.85 4.34
N ARG A 203 -19.79 5.70 3.72
CA ARG A 203 -19.91 6.02 2.29
C ARG A 203 -19.44 4.84 1.43
N LEU A 204 -20.36 4.22 0.71
CA LEU A 204 -20.06 3.16 -0.26
C LEU A 204 -19.18 3.69 -1.40
N LEU A 205 -18.12 2.96 -1.72
CA LEU A 205 -17.25 3.23 -2.87
C LEU A 205 -17.53 2.23 -4.00
N VAL A 206 -17.47 0.93 -3.69
CA VAL A 206 -17.67 -0.14 -4.67
C VAL A 206 -18.52 -1.25 -4.05
N ALA A 207 -19.43 -1.80 -4.85
CA ALA A 207 -20.17 -3.01 -4.52
C ALA A 207 -20.15 -3.96 -5.73
N ALA A 208 -19.99 -5.25 -5.46
CA ALA A 208 -20.07 -6.31 -6.46
C ALA A 208 -20.96 -7.43 -5.93
N GLY A 209 -22.06 -7.73 -6.62
CA GLY A 209 -23.01 -8.76 -6.22
C GLY A 209 -22.41 -10.17 -6.30
N GLY A 210 -22.83 -11.07 -5.41
CA GLY A 210 -22.48 -12.49 -5.51
C GLY A 210 -23.32 -13.23 -6.54
N GLY A 211 -22.86 -14.41 -6.95
CA GLY A 211 -23.56 -15.24 -7.93
C GLY A 211 -24.68 -16.07 -7.30
N GLY A 212 -25.72 -16.37 -8.07
CA GLY A 212 -26.82 -17.24 -7.66
C GLY A 212 -26.39 -18.69 -7.48
N GLY A 213 -27.04 -19.43 -6.58
CA GLY A 213 -26.82 -20.86 -6.40
C GLY A 213 -27.41 -21.71 -7.53
N ALA A 214 -26.83 -22.87 -7.78
CA ALA A 214 -27.35 -23.83 -8.75
C ALA A 214 -28.57 -24.59 -8.21
N SER A 215 -29.37 -25.15 -9.10
CA SER A 215 -30.51 -26.03 -8.79
C SER A 215 -30.41 -27.31 -9.61
N LEU A 216 -31.21 -28.31 -9.26
CA LEU A 216 -31.30 -29.61 -9.94
C LEU A 216 -31.37 -29.54 -11.48
N SER A 217 -31.88 -28.46 -12.07
CA SER A 217 -32.05 -28.34 -13.53
C SER A 217 -31.49 -27.04 -14.11
N ARG A 218 -30.87 -26.17 -13.30
CA ARG A 218 -30.39 -24.86 -13.76
C ARG A 218 -29.11 -24.46 -13.06
N ASN A 219 -28.15 -23.97 -13.84
CA ASN A 219 -26.99 -23.25 -13.33
C ASN A 219 -27.41 -21.98 -12.59
N GLY A 220 -26.61 -21.57 -11.62
CA GLY A 220 -26.72 -20.28 -10.98
C GLY A 220 -26.45 -19.13 -11.96
N LYS A 221 -27.01 -17.96 -11.67
CA LYS A 221 -26.94 -16.75 -12.50
C LYS A 221 -26.11 -15.68 -11.81
#